data_AF-A0A0V0YQE4-F1
#
_entry.id   AF-A0A0V0YQE4-F1
#
_cell.length_a   1.000
_cell.length_b   1.000
_cell.length_c   1.000
_cell.angle_alpha   90.00
_cell.angle_beta   90.00
_cell.angle_gamma   90.00
#
_symmetry.space_group_name_H-M   'P 1'
#
loop_
_entity.id
_entity.type
_entity.pdbx_description
1 polymer ?
#
loop_
_entity_poly.entity_id
_entity_poly.type
_entity_poly.pdbx_seq_one_letter_code
_entity_poly.pdbx_strand_id
1 'polypeptide(L)'
;MSENPRWIMPPEALARSSDVERWFIRMERYFRAADVPDNRRAAMVQYHIDEAMGDVLSALEVEETDDYDKLKSTLFRVFGVNNSEERYMKEFINRRQRENESVEEYA
;
A
#
# COMPACT_ATOMS: atom_id res chain seq x y z
N MET A 1 9.54 23.17 26.50
CA MET A 1 9.64 23.42 25.04
C MET A 1 8.74 22.39 24.37
N SER A 2 7.69 22.83 23.70
CA SER A 2 6.80 21.94 22.93
C SER A 2 7.58 21.49 21.70
N GLU A 3 8.07 20.25 21.68
CA GLU A 3 8.57 19.67 20.45
C GLU A 3 7.41 19.66 19.46
N ASN A 4 7.56 20.38 18.35
CA ASN A 4 6.62 20.31 17.25
C ASN A 4 6.56 18.84 16.82
N PRO A 5 5.41 18.14 16.90
CA PRO A 5 5.35 16.79 16.41
C PRO A 5 5.74 16.84 14.94
N ARG A 6 6.79 16.10 14.58
CA ARG A 6 7.16 15.93 13.17
C ARG A 6 5.94 15.31 12.53
N TRP A 7 5.25 16.07 11.68
CA TRP A 7 4.12 15.58 10.90
C TRP A 7 4.64 14.52 9.96
N ILE A 8 4.52 13.26 10.37
CA ILE A 8 4.85 12.12 9.53
C ILE A 8 3.60 11.86 8.71
N MET A 9 3.70 12.07 7.40
CA MET A 9 2.59 11.84 6.49
C MET A 9 2.44 10.33 6.26
N PRO A 10 1.25 9.75 6.41
CA PRO A 10 1.01 8.39 5.98
C PRO A 10 1.07 8.30 4.45
N PRO A 11 1.32 7.11 3.87
CA PRO A 11 1.22 6.94 2.43
C PRO A 11 -0.20 7.19 1.93
N GLU A 12 -0.32 7.46 0.63
CA GLU A 12 -1.61 7.56 -0.07
C GLU A 12 -2.47 6.31 0.16
N ALA A 13 -3.78 6.45 -0.05
CA ALA A 13 -4.71 5.34 0.09
C ALA A 13 -4.33 4.14 -0.79
N LEU A 14 -4.54 2.93 -0.29
CA LEU A 14 -4.43 1.70 -1.04
C LEU A 14 -5.60 1.66 -2.03
N ALA A 15 -5.30 1.94 -3.29
CA ALA A 15 -6.24 1.95 -4.40
C ALA A 15 -6.02 0.72 -5.30
N ARG A 16 -6.96 0.49 -6.22
CA ARG A 16 -6.91 -0.66 -7.15
C ARG A 16 -5.66 -0.70 -8.04
N SER A 17 -5.10 0.47 -8.33
CA SER A 17 -3.87 0.63 -9.14
C SER A 17 -2.59 0.46 -8.32
N SER A 18 -2.68 0.50 -6.99
CA SER A 18 -1.54 0.44 -6.09
C SER A 18 -0.85 -0.92 -6.16
N ASP A 19 0.48 -0.87 -6.05
CA ASP A 19 1.24 -2.04 -5.67
C ASP A 19 1.03 -2.29 -4.17
N VAL A 20 0.32 -3.39 -3.85
CA VAL A 20 -0.07 -3.76 -2.48
C VAL A 20 1.16 -4.00 -1.60
N GLU A 21 2.18 -4.67 -2.13
CA GLU A 21 3.42 -4.97 -1.41
C GLU A 21 4.20 -3.70 -1.08
N ARG A 22 4.45 -2.86 -2.09
CA ARG A 22 5.16 -1.60 -1.93
C ARG A 22 4.38 -0.64 -1.04
N TRP A 23 3.05 -0.67 -1.08
CA TRP A 23 2.21 0.10 -0.18
C TRP A 23 2.36 -0.37 1.28
N PHE A 24 2.34 -1.67 1.54
CA PHE A 24 2.56 -2.22 2.88
C PHE A 24 3.96 -1.88 3.42
N ILE A 25 5.01 -1.94 2.58
CA ILE A 25 6.36 -1.50 2.96
C ILE A 25 6.37 -0.04 3.41
N ARG A 26 5.63 0.85 2.72
CA ARG A 26 5.50 2.27 3.11
C ARG A 26 4.72 2.42 4.41
N MET A 27 3.62 1.69 4.59
CA MET A 27 2.82 1.71 5.81
C MET A 27 3.62 1.21 7.03
N GLU A 28 4.41 0.15 6.89
CA GLU A 28 5.26 -0.35 7.98
C GLU A 28 6.35 0.66 8.37
N ARG A 29 6.94 1.35 7.40
CA ARG A 29 7.87 2.46 7.67
C ARG A 29 7.16 3.61 8.40
N TYR A 30 5.94 3.95 7.98
CA TYR A 30 5.11 4.95 8.65
C TYR A 30 4.83 4.54 10.11
N PHE A 31 4.41 3.29 10.37
CA PHE A 31 4.15 2.82 11.73
C PHE A 31 5.36 2.95 12.63
N ARG A 32 6.55 2.62 12.14
CA ARG A 32 7.81 2.76 12.89
C ARG A 32 8.15 4.22 13.14
N ALA A 33 7.96 5.09 12.14
CA ALA A 33 8.31 6.49 12.27
C ALA A 33 7.35 7.23 13.22
N ALA A 34 6.06 6.91 13.17
CA ALA A 34 5.00 7.54 13.96
C ALA A 34 4.70 6.80 15.29
N ASP A 35 5.54 5.85 15.69
CA ASP A 35 5.40 5.03 16.90
C ASP A 35 3.98 4.45 17.07
N VAL A 36 3.42 3.94 15.98
CA VAL A 36 2.05 3.39 15.97
C VAL A 36 2.03 2.05 16.71
N PRO A 37 1.26 1.92 17.80
CA PRO A 37 1.19 0.69 18.57
C PRO A 37 0.50 -0.41 17.76
N ASP A 38 0.90 -1.66 17.99
CA ASP A 38 0.46 -2.82 17.20
C ASP A 38 -1.07 -2.93 17.13
N ASN A 39 -1.75 -2.69 18.26
CA ASN A 39 -3.21 -2.73 18.37
C ASN A 39 -3.96 -1.64 17.58
N ARG A 40 -3.25 -0.67 16.99
CA ARG A 40 -3.84 0.37 16.11
C ARG A 40 -3.53 0.14 14.64
N ARG A 41 -2.62 -0.78 14.30
CA ARG A 41 -2.14 -0.94 12.92
C ARG A 41 -3.24 -1.41 11.97
N ALA A 42 -4.08 -2.36 12.40
CA ALA A 42 -5.20 -2.84 11.57
C ALA A 42 -6.19 -1.72 11.24
N ALA A 43 -6.63 -0.96 12.26
CA ALA A 43 -7.50 0.20 12.07
C ALA A 43 -6.86 1.27 11.15
N MET A 44 -5.55 1.52 11.30
CA MET A 44 -4.83 2.45 10.44
C MET A 44 -4.74 2.00 8.99
N VAL A 45 -4.57 0.69 8.74
CA VAL A 45 -4.63 0.13 7.38
C VAL A 45 -6.01 0.34 6.80
N GLN A 46 -7.07 -0.05 7.53
CA GLN A 46 -8.46 0.08 7.07
C GLN A 46 -8.83 1.53 6.72
N TYR A 47 -8.38 2.49 7.53
CA TYR A 47 -8.60 3.92 7.24
C TYR A 47 -7.94 4.39 5.93
N HIS A 48 -6.85 3.76 5.51
CA HIS A 48 -6.15 4.09 4.27
C HIS A 48 -6.55 3.18 3.10
N ILE A 49 -7.59 2.37 3.22
CA ILE A 49 -8.13 1.65 2.06
C ILE A 49 -9.07 2.61 1.31
N ASP A 50 -8.89 2.71 0.00
CA ASP A 50 -9.81 3.46 -0.86
C ASP A 50 -11.22 2.85 -0.82
N GLU A 51 -12.26 3.68 -0.91
CA GLU A 51 -13.66 3.25 -0.79
C GLU A 51 -13.99 2.11 -1.77
N ALA A 52 -13.54 2.21 -3.02
CA ALA A 52 -13.79 1.17 -4.03
C ALA A 52 -13.12 -0.17 -3.71
N MET A 53 -12.00 -0.16 -2.97
CA MET A 53 -11.37 -1.38 -2.49
C MET A 53 -12.09 -1.93 -1.25
N GLY A 54 -12.58 -1.05 -0.38
CA GLY A 54 -13.45 -1.39 0.75
C GLY A 54 -14.75 -2.07 0.30
N ASP A 55 -15.36 -1.56 -0.77
CA ASP A 55 -16.57 -2.15 -1.38
C ASP A 55 -16.32 -3.58 -1.88
N VAL A 56 -15.13 -3.84 -2.47
CA VAL A 56 -14.75 -5.18 -2.91
C VAL A 56 -14.61 -6.13 -1.72
N LEU A 57 -13.98 -5.70 -0.63
CA LEU A 57 -13.86 -6.51 0.59
C LEU A 57 -15.25 -6.81 1.19
N SER A 58 -16.13 -5.81 1.20
CA SER A 58 -17.51 -5.93 1.68
C SER A 58 -18.32 -6.91 0.83
N ALA A 59 -18.22 -6.82 -0.50
CA ALA A 59 -18.88 -7.73 -1.43
C ALA A 59 -18.35 -9.18 -1.33
N LEU A 60 -17.12 -9.36 -0.85
CA LEU A 60 -16.52 -10.67 -0.57
C LEU A 60 -16.78 -11.16 0.86
N GLU A 61 -17.63 -10.45 1.62
CA GLU A 61 -17.98 -10.78 3.02
C GLU A 61 -16.73 -10.96 3.90
N VAL A 62 -15.69 -10.17 3.63
CA VAL A 62 -14.50 -10.15 4.47
C VAL A 62 -14.85 -9.45 5.78
N GLU A 63 -14.80 -10.21 6.87
CA GLU A 63 -14.98 -9.66 8.21
C GLU A 63 -13.93 -8.58 8.52
N GLU A 64 -14.38 -7.46 9.07
CA GLU A 64 -13.50 -6.51 9.72
C GLU A 64 -12.71 -7.21 10.84
N THR A 65 -11.42 -6.88 10.95
CA THR A 65 -10.54 -7.51 11.93
C THR A 65 -9.56 -6.49 12.49
N ASP A 66 -9.31 -6.56 13.80
CA ASP A 66 -8.27 -5.81 14.49
C ASP A 66 -6.90 -6.51 14.43
N ASP A 67 -6.86 -7.75 13.94
CA ASP A 67 -5.63 -8.50 13.68
C ASP A 67 -4.97 -8.00 12.39
N TYR A 68 -3.82 -7.35 12.57
CA TYR A 68 -3.04 -6.78 11.48
C TYR A 68 -2.54 -7.84 10.48
N ASP A 69 -2.09 -9.01 10.95
CA ASP A 69 -1.51 -10.04 10.10
C ASP A 69 -2.61 -10.76 9.30
N LYS A 70 -3.79 -10.98 9.91
CA LYS A 70 -4.98 -11.48 9.23
C LYS A 70 -5.47 -10.50 8.16
N LEU A 71 -5.51 -9.19 8.48
CA LEU A 71 -5.88 -8.14 7.53
C LEU A 71 -4.90 -8.09 6.35
N LYS A 72 -3.60 -8.05 6.64
CA LYS A 72 -2.53 -8.02 5.62
C LYS A 72 -2.65 -9.23 4.69
N SER A 73 -2.75 -10.43 5.24
CA SER A 73 -2.90 -11.67 4.45
C SER A 73 -4.14 -11.65 3.56
N THR A 74 -5.26 -11.11 4.06
CA THR A 74 -6.50 -10.97 3.29
C THR A 74 -6.34 -10.00 2.11
N LEU A 75 -5.70 -8.84 2.34
CA LEU A 75 -5.43 -7.86 1.28
C LEU A 75 -4.49 -8.41 0.22
N PHE A 76 -3.45 -9.17 0.60
CA PHE A 76 -2.59 -9.86 -0.37
C PHE A 76 -3.34 -10.93 -1.16
N ARG A 77 -4.23 -11.69 -0.52
CA ARG A 77 -5.05 -12.69 -1.22
C ARG A 77 -6.00 -12.06 -2.24
N VAL A 78 -6.66 -10.97 -1.88
CA VAL A 78 -7.70 -10.32 -2.71
C VAL A 78 -7.08 -9.43 -3.78
N PHE A 79 -6.06 -8.65 -3.45
CA PHE A 79 -5.50 -7.61 -4.33
C PHE A 79 -4.05 -7.88 -4.77
N GLY A 80 -3.34 -8.80 -4.13
CA GLY A 80 -1.94 -9.12 -4.47
C GLY A 80 -1.75 -9.80 -5.83
N VAL A 81 -2.82 -10.28 -6.46
CA VAL A 81 -2.77 -10.91 -7.80
C VAL A 81 -2.42 -9.88 -8.89
N ASN A 82 -2.76 -8.59 -8.69
CA ASN A 82 -2.36 -7.51 -9.60
C ASN A 82 -0.88 -7.09 -9.46
N ASN A 83 -0.13 -7.79 -8.62
CA ASN A 83 1.26 -7.55 -8.25
C ASN A 83 2.18 -8.69 -8.69
N SER A 84 1.76 -9.53 -9.65
CA SER A 84 2.63 -10.60 -10.12
C SER A 84 3.90 -10.03 -10.75
N GLU A 85 5.03 -10.74 -10.60
CA GLU A 85 6.24 -10.48 -11.37
C GLU A 85 5.93 -10.30 -12.85
N GLU A 86 4.91 -10.99 -13.38
CA GLU A 86 4.46 -10.83 -14.77
C GLU A 86 3.99 -9.41 -15.10
N ARG A 87 3.32 -8.69 -14.20
CA ARG A 87 2.96 -7.28 -14.42
C ARG A 87 4.20 -6.42 -14.44
N TYR A 88 5.10 -6.58 -13.46
CA TYR A 88 6.37 -5.86 -13.39
C TYR A 88 7.23 -6.11 -14.64
N MET A 89 7.35 -7.36 -15.05
CA MET A 89 8.05 -7.78 -16.25
C MET A 89 7.37 -7.22 -17.51
N LYS A 90 6.04 -7.20 -17.56
CA LYS A 90 5.30 -6.62 -18.67
C LYS A 90 5.49 -5.11 -18.75
N GLU A 91 5.46 -4.39 -17.63
CA GLU A 91 5.76 -2.95 -17.58
C GLU A 91 7.21 -2.69 -18.00
N PHE A 92 8.17 -3.46 -17.49
CA PHE A 92 9.58 -3.38 -17.84
C PHE A 92 9.85 -3.66 -19.33
N ILE A 93 9.31 -4.75 -19.89
CA ILE A 93 9.46 -5.12 -21.31
C ILE A 93 8.83 -4.07 -22.22
N ASN A 94 7.70 -3.48 -21.83
CA ASN A 94 7.01 -2.47 -22.62
C ASN A 94 7.59 -1.05 -22.43
N ARG A 95 8.50 -0.85 -21.47
CA ARG A 95 9.10 0.44 -21.17
C ARG A 95 10.24 0.75 -22.13
N ARG A 96 10.00 1.68 -23.05
CA ARG A 96 11.03 2.27 -23.92
C ARG A 96 11.40 3.66 -23.44
N GLN A 97 12.69 4.02 -23.53
CA GLN A 97 13.15 5.38 -23.27
C GLN A 97 12.42 6.33 -24.24
N ARG A 98 11.92 7.44 -23.71
CA ARG A 98 11.27 8.47 -24.54
C ARG A 98 12.34 9.36 -25.18
N GLU A 99 12.05 9.94 -26.36
CA GLU A 99 13.02 10.79 -27.08
C GLU A 99 13.59 11.95 -26.24
N ASN A 100 12.85 12.42 -25.25
CA ASN A 100 13.17 13.55 -24.39
C ASN A 100 13.49 13.15 -22.94
N GLU A 101 13.73 11.87 -22.67
CA GLU A 101 14.04 11.35 -21.35
C GLU A 101 15.54 11.04 -21.24
N SER A 102 16.18 11.51 -20.18
CA SER A 102 17.60 11.22 -19.93
C SER A 102 17.83 9.75 -19.58
N VAL A 103 19.06 9.25 -19.76
CA VAL A 103 19.40 7.87 -19.42
C VAL A 103 19.30 7.66 -17.91
N GLU A 104 19.62 8.69 -17.12
CA GLU A 104 19.52 8.70 -15.66
C GLU A 104 18.07 8.63 -15.15
N GLU A 105 17.12 9.21 -15.88
CA GLU A 105 15.68 9.11 -15.55
C GLU A 105 15.02 7.82 -16.03
N TYR A 106 15.62 7.16 -17.03
CA TYR A 106 15.13 5.91 -17.57
C TYR A 106 15.55 4.68 -16.74
N ALA A 107 16.72 4.73 -16.08
CA ALA A 107 17.33 3.64 -15.32
C ALA A 107 16.78 3.51 -13.89
#